data_AF-A0A3R8AWQ0-F1
#
_entry.id   AF-A0A3R8AWQ0-F1
#
_cell.length_a   1.000
_cell.length_b   1.000
_cell.length_c   1.000
_cell.angle_alpha   90.00
_cell.angle_beta   90.00
_cell.angle_gamma   90.00
#
_symmetry.space_group_name_H-M   'P 1'
#
loop_
_entity.id
_entity.type
_entity.pdbx_description
1 polymer ?
#
loop_
_entity_poly.entity_id
_entity_poly.type
_entity_poly.pdbx_seq_one_letter_code
_entity_poly.pdbx_strand_id
1 'polypeptide(L)'
;MVLGFQTESTGQLESVDDMQRFVDAYPEVRKLAGNVSKHVAVIHALSKIVNDRALLDVSSLEQEVACRESRSDHFAQVADMLRNERVSSMDKLRLVLLIALRYEGDPRIQDLTAGLRQAGIDEEEIRLVRAMTQYAGRHARSADLFSNRNFLAVAKNTIQRGLKGTSNVYTQHKSLLWFTVESLIKGALKVPILFM
;
A
#
# COMPACT_ATOMS: atom_id res chain seq x y z
N MET A 1 13.13 -11.11 21.38
CA MET A 1 12.42 -10.88 22.65
C MET A 1 10.92 -11.05 22.39
N VAL A 2 10.46 -12.30 22.25
CA VAL A 2 9.02 -12.66 22.33
C VAL A 2 8.78 -13.00 23.79
N LEU A 3 8.69 -11.95 24.62
CA LEU A 3 8.27 -12.05 26.00
C LEU A 3 6.74 -11.94 25.98
N GLY A 4 6.05 -13.07 26.17
CA GLY A 4 4.58 -13.08 26.17
C GLY A 4 3.92 -14.45 26.18
N PHE A 5 4.68 -15.54 25.98
CA PHE A 5 4.22 -16.89 26.30
C PHE A 5 5.12 -17.45 27.42
N GLN A 6 5.11 -16.79 28.57
CA GLN A 6 5.29 -17.56 29.80
C GLN A 6 4.00 -18.36 29.98
N THR A 7 4.19 -19.65 30.10
CA THR A 7 3.20 -20.68 30.38
C THR A 7 2.50 -20.40 31.73
N GLU A 8 1.45 -19.58 31.75
CA GLU A 8 0.57 -19.45 32.93
C GLU A 8 -0.46 -20.60 33.03
N SER A 9 -0.11 -21.82 32.62
CA SER A 9 -0.94 -23.00 32.89
C SER A 9 -0.17 -24.30 33.03
N THR A 10 1.00 -24.24 33.66
CA THR A 10 1.52 -25.36 34.46
C THR A 10 1.32 -25.08 35.95
N GLY A 11 0.19 -24.45 36.31
CA GLY A 11 -0.26 -24.32 37.69
C GLY A 11 -0.95 -25.62 38.10
N GLN A 12 -0.19 -26.48 38.80
CA GLN A 12 -0.66 -27.49 39.76
C GLN A 12 -2.03 -28.13 39.49
N LEU A 13 -2.02 -29.28 38.81
CA LEU A 13 -3.15 -30.23 38.79
C LEU A 13 -3.30 -30.85 40.20
N GLU A 14 -3.96 -30.15 41.12
CA GLU A 14 -4.14 -30.59 42.52
C GLU A 14 -5.48 -31.33 42.78
N SER A 15 -6.45 -31.29 41.85
CA SER A 15 -7.74 -31.96 41.98
C SER A 15 -8.19 -32.69 40.70
N VAL A 16 -8.98 -33.76 40.86
CA VAL A 16 -9.61 -34.52 39.76
C VAL A 16 -10.54 -33.63 38.93
N ASP A 17 -11.22 -32.67 39.56
CA ASP A 17 -12.08 -31.71 38.85
C ASP A 17 -11.30 -30.76 37.93
N ASP A 18 -10.07 -30.38 38.31
CA ASP A 18 -9.22 -29.53 37.47
C ASP A 18 -8.66 -30.31 36.28
N MET A 19 -8.40 -31.61 36.47
CA MET A 19 -8.02 -32.50 35.38
C MET A 19 -9.16 -32.70 34.37
N GLN A 20 -10.41 -32.84 34.85
CA GLN A 20 -11.59 -32.93 33.99
C GLN A 20 -11.80 -31.65 33.17
N ARG A 21 -11.75 -30.48 33.83
CA ARG A 21 -11.86 -29.17 33.15
C ARG A 21 -10.76 -28.96 32.12
N PHE A 22 -9.54 -29.41 32.38
CA PHE A 22 -8.44 -29.34 31.44
C PHE A 22 -8.69 -30.22 30.20
N VAL A 23 -9.14 -31.47 30.39
CA VAL A 23 -9.48 -32.38 29.29
C VAL A 23 -10.59 -31.79 28.41
N ASP A 24 -11.61 -31.19 29.03
CA ASP A 24 -12.74 -30.57 28.32
C ASP A 24 -12.30 -29.31 27.54
N ALA A 25 -11.36 -28.52 28.09
CA ALA A 25 -10.83 -27.31 27.46
C ALA A 25 -9.68 -27.59 26.46
N TYR A 26 -9.03 -28.74 26.54
CA TYR A 26 -7.84 -29.08 25.75
C TYR A 26 -8.01 -28.96 24.24
N PRO A 27 -9.15 -29.39 23.63
CA PRO A 27 -9.37 -29.22 22.19
C PRO A 27 -9.38 -27.74 21.75
N GLU A 28 -10.02 -26.86 22.53
CA GLU A 28 -10.08 -25.42 22.24
C GLU A 28 -8.73 -24.74 22.47
N VAL A 29 -8.00 -25.11 23.53
CA VAL A 29 -6.62 -24.64 23.77
C VAL A 29 -5.71 -25.03 22.60
N ARG A 30 -5.81 -26.28 22.13
CA ARG A 30 -5.04 -26.77 20.97
C ARG A 30 -5.39 -26.03 19.69
N LYS A 31 -6.67 -25.73 19.46
CA LYS A 31 -7.14 -24.96 18.30
C LYS A 31 -6.64 -23.52 18.35
N LEU A 32 -6.71 -22.87 19.51
CA LEU A 32 -6.20 -21.51 19.71
C LEU A 32 -4.69 -21.44 19.49
N ALA A 33 -3.92 -22.37 20.08
CA ALA A 33 -2.48 -22.46 19.87
C ALA A 33 -2.13 -22.69 18.39
N GLY A 34 -2.91 -23.51 17.68
CA GLY A 34 -2.80 -23.71 16.24
C GLY A 34 -3.03 -22.42 15.45
N ASN A 35 -4.04 -21.62 15.80
CA ASN A 35 -4.32 -20.35 15.12
C ASN A 35 -3.22 -19.31 15.37
N VAL A 36 -2.76 -19.16 16.61
CA VAL A 36 -1.66 -18.24 16.95
C VAL A 36 -0.40 -18.62 16.18
N SER A 37 -0.04 -19.90 16.16
CA SER A 37 1.12 -20.40 15.41
C SER A 37 1.03 -20.05 13.91
N LYS A 38 -0.15 -20.24 13.29
CA LYS A 38 -0.39 -19.84 11.90
C LYS A 38 -0.21 -18.33 11.69
N HIS A 39 -0.78 -17.49 12.55
CA HIS A 39 -0.64 -16.04 12.44
C HIS A 39 0.80 -15.58 12.59
N VAL A 40 1.54 -16.13 13.56
CA VAL A 40 2.96 -15.83 13.75
C VAL A 40 3.77 -16.24 12.52
N ALA A 41 3.52 -17.43 11.97
CA ALA A 41 4.19 -17.91 10.77
C ALA A 41 3.93 -16.98 9.56
N VAL A 42 2.68 -16.57 9.34
CA VAL A 42 2.32 -15.64 8.26
C VAL A 42 2.96 -14.27 8.46
N ILE A 43 2.90 -13.70 9.66
CA ILE A 43 3.52 -12.40 9.97
C ILE A 43 5.03 -12.46 9.75
N HIS A 44 5.68 -13.53 10.22
CA HIS A 44 7.11 -13.72 10.01
C HIS A 44 7.48 -13.80 8.53
N ALA A 45 6.72 -14.56 7.73
CA ALA A 45 6.93 -14.65 6.29
C ALA A 45 6.73 -13.30 5.58
N LEU A 46 5.69 -12.55 5.93
CA LEU A 46 5.43 -11.21 5.39
C LEU A 46 6.55 -10.23 5.76
N SER A 47 6.97 -10.19 7.02
CA SER A 47 8.07 -9.34 7.49
C SER A 47 9.37 -9.64 6.75
N LYS A 48 9.66 -10.92 6.50
CA LYS A 48 10.82 -11.33 5.71
C LYS A 48 10.73 -10.78 4.29
N ILE A 49 9.61 -10.96 3.59
CA ILE A 49 9.41 -10.45 2.22
C ILE A 49 9.55 -8.92 2.16
N VAL A 50 8.95 -8.21 3.12
CA VAL A 50 9.03 -6.74 3.20
C VAL A 50 10.46 -6.26 3.31
N ASN A 51 11.27 -6.93 4.14
CA ASN A 51 12.67 -6.58 4.34
C ASN A 51 13.54 -6.96 3.13
N ASP A 52 13.38 -8.17 2.61
CA ASP A 52 14.20 -8.69 1.52
C ASP A 52 14.04 -7.84 0.25
N ARG A 53 12.82 -7.34 -0.01
CA ARG A 53 12.47 -6.52 -1.18
C ARG A 53 12.45 -5.01 -0.94
N ALA A 54 12.87 -4.54 0.24
CA ALA A 54 12.84 -3.12 0.62
C ALA A 54 11.44 -2.45 0.41
N LEU A 55 10.36 -3.18 0.69
CA LEU A 55 9.01 -2.74 0.33
C LEU A 55 8.51 -1.52 1.11
N LEU A 56 9.10 -1.23 2.27
CA LEU A 56 8.77 -0.01 3.03
C LEU A 56 9.22 1.24 2.27
N ASP A 57 10.42 1.21 1.68
CA ASP A 57 10.97 2.34 0.92
C ASP A 57 10.17 2.55 -0.37
N VAL A 58 9.91 1.45 -1.10
CA VAL A 58 9.07 1.46 -2.30
C VAL A 58 7.68 2.00 -1.99
N SER A 59 7.04 1.49 -0.93
CA SER A 59 5.69 1.93 -0.55
C SER A 59 5.65 3.39 -0.11
N SER A 60 6.65 3.85 0.65
CA SER A 60 6.75 5.27 1.03
C SER A 60 6.80 6.17 -0.19
N LEU A 61 7.61 5.82 -1.19
CA LEU A 61 7.72 6.58 -2.43
C LEU A 61 6.44 6.51 -3.26
N GLU A 62 5.79 5.34 -3.38
CA GLU A 62 4.48 5.22 -4.05
C GLU A 62 3.44 6.18 -3.41
N GLN A 63 3.40 6.25 -2.07
CA GLN A 63 2.49 7.14 -1.34
C GLN A 63 2.83 8.61 -1.59
N GLU A 64 4.12 8.97 -1.62
CA GLU A 64 4.57 10.33 -1.89
C GLU A 64 4.17 10.77 -3.30
N VAL A 65 4.44 9.94 -4.31
CA VAL A 65 4.07 10.20 -5.71
C VAL A 65 2.56 10.35 -5.89
N ALA A 66 1.78 9.50 -5.20
CA ALA A 66 0.33 9.52 -5.29
C ALA A 66 -0.31 10.72 -4.57
N CYS A 67 0.28 11.19 -3.46
CA CYS A 67 -0.37 12.11 -2.53
C CYS A 67 0.23 13.52 -2.47
N ARG A 68 1.48 13.71 -2.92
CA ARG A 68 2.20 14.98 -2.80
C ARG A 68 2.57 15.56 -4.17
N GLU A 69 2.86 16.85 -4.18
CA GLU A 69 3.37 17.56 -5.35
C GLU A 69 4.84 17.93 -5.14
N SER A 70 5.76 17.00 -5.37
CA SER A 70 7.20 17.29 -5.48
C SER A 70 7.80 16.64 -6.72
N ARG A 71 7.47 17.20 -7.89
CA ARG A 71 7.79 16.57 -9.19
C ARG A 71 9.27 16.22 -9.33
N SER A 72 10.16 17.18 -9.13
CA SER A 72 11.60 16.96 -9.32
C SER A 72 12.18 15.93 -8.36
N ASP A 73 11.76 15.96 -7.10
CA ASP A 73 12.22 15.00 -6.09
C ASP A 73 11.71 13.59 -6.42
N HIS A 74 10.45 13.45 -6.84
CA HIS A 74 9.89 12.15 -7.23
C HIS A 74 10.67 11.50 -8.37
N PHE A 75 11.06 12.27 -9.39
CA PHE A 75 11.90 11.76 -10.49
C PHE A 75 13.27 11.31 -9.99
N ALA A 76 13.92 12.10 -9.13
CA ALA A 76 15.23 11.76 -8.57
C ALA A 76 15.17 10.49 -7.70
N GLN A 77 14.16 10.39 -6.82
CA GLN A 77 13.96 9.23 -5.95
C GLN A 77 13.63 7.96 -6.72
N VAL A 78 12.77 8.03 -7.74
CA VAL A 78 12.48 6.86 -8.59
C VAL A 78 13.73 6.42 -9.35
N ALA A 79 14.50 7.36 -9.92
CA ALA A 79 15.76 7.02 -10.59
C ALA A 79 16.75 6.32 -9.65
N ASP A 80 16.75 6.64 -8.36
CA ASP A 80 17.55 5.95 -7.35
C ASP A 80 17.04 4.53 -7.07
N MET A 81 15.72 4.35 -6.94
CA MET A 81 15.11 3.02 -6.78
C MET A 81 15.38 2.09 -7.97
N LEU A 82 15.52 2.63 -9.19
CA LEU A 82 15.88 1.83 -10.36
C LEU A 82 17.29 1.21 -10.25
N ARG A 83 18.22 1.90 -9.58
CA ARG A 83 19.59 1.41 -9.36
C ARG A 83 19.71 0.45 -8.18
N ASN A 84 18.71 0.42 -7.29
CA ASN A 84 18.73 -0.45 -6.13
C ASN A 84 18.47 -1.92 -6.54
N GLU A 85 19.41 -2.81 -6.23
CA GLU A 85 19.33 -4.24 -6.56
C GLU A 85 18.34 -5.01 -5.68
N ARG A 86 18.00 -4.48 -4.50
CA ARG A 86 17.01 -5.09 -3.60
C ARG A 86 15.57 -4.89 -4.08
N VAL A 87 15.34 -3.90 -4.94
CA VAL A 87 14.03 -3.59 -5.49
C VAL A 87 13.80 -4.49 -6.70
N SER A 88 12.67 -5.21 -6.72
CA SER A 88 12.36 -6.11 -7.82
C SER A 88 12.06 -5.37 -9.12
N SER A 89 12.25 -6.03 -10.27
CA SER A 89 11.89 -5.51 -11.59
C SER A 89 10.44 -5.02 -11.67
N MET A 90 9.53 -5.76 -11.04
CA MET A 90 8.10 -5.42 -10.99
C MET A 90 7.85 -4.14 -10.19
N ASP A 91 8.54 -3.96 -9.06
CA ASP A 91 8.39 -2.76 -8.22
C ASP A 91 8.96 -1.52 -8.93
N LYS A 92 10.11 -1.67 -9.61
CA LYS A 92 10.70 -0.64 -10.48
C LYS A 92 9.74 -0.20 -11.57
N LEU A 93 9.17 -1.16 -12.30
CA LEU A 93 8.20 -0.88 -13.36
C LEU A 93 6.97 -0.16 -12.82
N ARG A 94 6.41 -0.62 -11.69
CA ARG A 94 5.25 0.01 -11.03
C ARG A 94 5.50 1.46 -10.64
N LEU A 95 6.68 1.78 -10.09
CA LEU A 95 7.05 3.16 -9.76
C LEU A 95 7.08 4.04 -11.01
N VAL A 96 7.67 3.56 -12.11
CA VAL A 96 7.72 4.32 -13.37
C VAL A 96 6.33 4.47 -13.99
N LEU A 97 5.48 3.44 -13.93
CA LEU A 97 4.08 3.53 -14.37
C LEU A 97 3.32 4.61 -13.59
N LEU A 98 3.49 4.65 -12.27
CA LEU A 98 2.86 5.64 -11.41
C LEU A 98 3.34 7.06 -11.73
N ILE A 99 4.65 7.26 -11.92
CA ILE A 99 5.25 8.53 -12.34
C ILE A 99 4.72 8.97 -13.70
N ALA A 100 4.71 8.06 -14.68
CA ALA A 100 4.25 8.35 -16.04
C ALA A 100 2.78 8.79 -16.06
N LEU A 101 1.97 8.17 -15.21
CA LEU A 101 0.55 8.54 -15.05
C LEU A 101 0.37 9.85 -14.27
N ARG A 102 1.21 10.12 -13.26
CA ARG A 102 1.14 11.34 -12.44
C ARG A 102 1.59 12.58 -13.21
N TYR A 103 2.70 12.46 -13.92
CA TYR A 103 3.38 13.54 -14.64
C TYR A 103 3.38 13.30 -16.15
N GLU A 104 2.20 12.98 -16.69
CA GLU A 104 1.98 12.76 -18.12
C GLU A 104 2.65 13.83 -18.99
N GLY A 105 3.40 13.37 -19.99
CA GLY A 105 4.10 14.23 -20.96
C GLY A 105 5.43 14.81 -20.48
N ASP A 106 5.88 14.54 -19.25
CA ASP A 106 7.19 14.97 -18.79
C ASP A 106 8.31 14.22 -19.54
N PRO A 107 9.28 14.92 -20.17
CA PRO A 107 10.32 14.29 -20.98
C PRO A 107 11.22 13.34 -20.17
N ARG A 108 11.37 13.55 -18.85
CA ARG A 108 12.20 12.70 -17.97
C ARG A 108 11.67 11.28 -17.81
N ILE A 109 10.43 11.01 -18.24
CA ILE A 109 9.89 9.64 -18.31
C ILE A 109 10.73 8.79 -19.27
N GLN A 110 11.31 9.38 -20.32
CA GLN A 110 12.20 8.66 -21.24
C GLN A 110 13.48 8.21 -20.53
N ASP A 111 14.03 9.06 -19.65
CA ASP A 111 15.22 8.72 -18.86
C ASP A 111 14.92 7.57 -17.89
N LEU A 112 13.76 7.58 -17.23
CA LEU A 112 13.33 6.47 -16.37
C LEU A 112 13.10 5.18 -17.17
N THR A 113 12.54 5.28 -18.38
CA THR A 113 12.36 4.14 -19.29
C THR A 113 13.72 3.55 -19.69
N ALA A 114 14.73 4.39 -19.98
CA ALA A 114 16.09 3.92 -20.19
C ALA A 114 16.70 3.28 -18.93
N GLY A 115 16.39 3.81 -17.75
CA GLY A 115 16.76 3.20 -16.47
C GLY A 115 16.15 1.81 -16.26
N LEU A 116 14.89 1.59 -16.67
CA LEU A 116 14.27 0.25 -16.62
C LEU A 116 15.04 -0.74 -17.52
N ARG A 117 15.44 -0.32 -18.73
CA ARG A 117 16.25 -1.16 -19.63
C ARG A 117 17.58 -1.55 -18.99
N GLN A 118 18.26 -0.57 -18.38
CA GLN A 118 19.53 -0.81 -17.67
C GLN A 118 19.36 -1.73 -16.47
N ALA A 119 18.20 -1.69 -15.81
CA ALA A 119 17.85 -2.60 -14.73
C ALA A 119 17.47 -4.03 -15.21
N GLY A 120 17.56 -4.31 -16.51
CA GLY A 120 17.30 -5.63 -17.09
C GLY A 120 15.82 -5.98 -17.27
N ILE A 121 14.95 -4.97 -17.36
CA ILE A 121 13.52 -5.16 -17.57
C ILE A 121 13.24 -5.30 -19.06
N ASP A 122 12.40 -6.27 -19.43
CA ASP A 122 12.14 -6.60 -20.83
C ASP A 122 11.42 -5.47 -21.56
N GLU A 123 11.75 -5.28 -22.85
CA GLU A 123 11.11 -4.24 -23.68
C GLU A 123 9.59 -4.39 -23.74
N GLU A 124 9.08 -5.63 -23.64
CA GLU A 124 7.64 -5.87 -23.61
C GLU A 124 6.97 -5.24 -22.39
N GLU A 125 7.57 -5.40 -21.21
CA GLU A 125 7.10 -4.78 -19.98
C GLU A 125 7.28 -3.25 -20.02
N ILE A 126 8.37 -2.76 -20.59
CA ILE A 126 8.64 -1.32 -20.73
C ILE A 126 7.58 -0.64 -21.61
N ARG A 127 7.07 -1.33 -22.64
CA ARG A 127 5.96 -0.81 -23.47
C ARG A 127 4.70 -0.52 -22.66
N LEU A 128 4.52 -1.14 -21.49
CA LEU A 128 3.40 -0.86 -20.59
C LEU A 128 3.39 0.59 -20.11
N VAL A 129 4.55 1.25 -20.02
CA VAL A 129 4.63 2.68 -19.64
C VAL A 129 3.82 3.54 -20.62
N ARG A 130 4.03 3.31 -21.92
CA ARG A 130 3.26 3.99 -22.97
C ARG A 130 1.80 3.55 -22.96
N ALA A 131 1.54 2.24 -22.89
CA ALA A 131 0.18 1.71 -22.91
C ALA A 131 -0.69 2.24 -21.74
N MET A 132 -0.10 2.37 -20.55
CA MET A 132 -0.76 2.93 -19.37
C MET A 132 -1.23 4.36 -19.60
N THR A 133 -0.35 5.21 -20.15
CA THR A 133 -0.72 6.62 -20.45
C THR A 133 -1.73 6.75 -21.58
N GLN A 134 -1.78 5.80 -22.52
CA GLN A 134 -2.80 5.76 -23.58
C GLN A 134 -4.15 5.29 -23.04
N TYR A 135 -4.16 4.27 -22.18
CA TYR A 135 -5.38 3.72 -21.61
C TYR A 135 -5.98 4.62 -20.54
N ALA A 136 -5.15 5.13 -19.63
CA ALA A 136 -5.57 5.86 -18.43
C ALA A 136 -5.07 7.31 -18.39
N GLY A 137 -4.65 7.90 -19.51
CA GLY A 137 -4.21 9.29 -19.55
C GLY A 137 -5.33 10.29 -19.24
N ARG A 138 -4.98 11.56 -19.04
CA ARG A 138 -5.95 12.66 -18.80
C ARG A 138 -7.02 12.78 -19.87
N HIS A 139 -6.73 12.39 -21.11
CA HIS A 139 -7.68 12.43 -22.22
C HIS A 139 -8.77 11.36 -22.12
N ALA A 140 -8.46 10.20 -21.53
CA ALA A 140 -9.40 9.10 -21.38
C ALA A 140 -10.15 9.14 -20.02
N ARG A 141 -9.53 9.75 -18.99
CA ARG A 141 -10.13 9.81 -17.65
C ARG A 141 -11.09 10.98 -17.52
N SER A 142 -12.34 10.67 -17.16
CA SER A 142 -13.36 11.68 -16.83
C SER A 142 -13.16 12.33 -15.45
N ALA A 143 -12.33 11.75 -14.59
CA ALA A 143 -12.12 12.20 -13.21
C ALA A 143 -10.62 12.44 -12.90
N ASP A 144 -10.37 13.34 -11.93
CA ASP A 144 -9.04 13.64 -11.42
C ASP A 144 -8.52 12.48 -10.56
N LEU A 145 -7.76 11.56 -11.16
CA LEU A 145 -7.24 10.35 -10.51
C LEU A 145 -6.37 10.65 -9.29
N PHE A 146 -5.52 11.68 -9.38
CA PHE A 146 -4.65 12.09 -8.29
C PHE A 146 -5.31 13.10 -7.35
N SER A 147 -6.59 13.43 -7.63
CA SER A 147 -7.41 14.24 -6.75
C SER A 147 -6.71 15.54 -6.30
N ASN A 148 -5.93 16.17 -7.18
CA ASN A 148 -5.19 17.40 -6.89
C ASN A 148 -6.09 18.49 -6.28
N ARG A 149 -7.35 18.56 -6.73
CA ARG A 149 -8.35 19.50 -6.18
C ARG A 149 -9.00 19.01 -4.89
N ASN A 150 -9.17 17.71 -4.71
CA ASN A 150 -9.82 17.12 -3.52
C ASN A 150 -8.85 16.91 -2.37
N PHE A 151 -7.54 16.77 -2.62
CA PHE A 151 -6.53 16.56 -1.58
C PHE A 151 -6.43 17.78 -0.65
N LEU A 152 -6.56 19.01 -1.16
CA LEU A 152 -6.70 20.22 -0.36
C LEU A 152 -7.95 20.19 0.55
N ALA A 153 -9.07 19.68 0.05
CA ALA A 153 -10.30 19.53 0.83
C ALA A 153 -10.22 18.40 1.87
N VAL A 154 -9.54 17.30 1.52
CA VAL A 154 -9.28 16.16 2.41
C VAL A 154 -8.27 16.54 3.49
N ALA A 155 -7.21 17.28 3.17
CA ALA A 155 -6.27 17.83 4.13
C ALA A 155 -7.00 18.76 5.11
N LYS A 156 -7.87 19.66 4.61
CA LYS A 156 -8.69 20.53 5.46
C LYS A 156 -9.63 19.74 6.39
N ASN A 157 -10.29 18.70 5.89
CA ASN A 157 -11.18 17.84 6.69
C ASN A 157 -10.44 16.89 7.65
N THR A 158 -9.20 16.50 7.32
CA THR A 158 -8.35 15.66 8.16
C THR A 158 -7.74 16.48 9.30
N ILE A 159 -7.35 17.72 9.02
CA ILE A 159 -6.91 18.70 10.03
C ILE A 159 -8.07 19.05 10.99
N GLN A 160 -9.29 19.23 10.48
CA GLN A 160 -10.47 19.49 11.31
C GLN A 160 -10.93 18.29 12.16
N ARG A 161 -10.48 17.07 11.84
CA ARG A 161 -10.74 15.84 12.62
C ARG A 161 -9.55 15.38 13.47
N GLY A 162 -8.46 16.15 13.50
CA GLY A 162 -7.11 15.71 13.87
C GLY A 162 -6.74 15.63 15.36
N LEU A 163 -7.64 15.16 16.23
CA LEU A 163 -7.22 14.57 17.52
C LEU A 163 -7.36 13.05 17.41
N LYS A 164 -6.21 12.35 17.41
CA LYS A 164 -5.98 10.90 17.46
C LYS A 164 -5.85 10.18 16.11
N GLY A 165 -4.60 9.85 15.78
CA GLY A 165 -4.24 8.83 14.81
C GLY A 165 -2.95 9.21 14.12
N THR A 166 -1.81 8.70 14.61
CA THR A 166 -0.49 8.86 14.00
C THR A 166 -0.59 8.67 12.48
N SER A 167 -0.30 9.71 11.69
CA SER A 167 -0.35 9.63 10.23
C SER A 167 0.68 8.59 9.77
N ASN A 168 0.21 7.41 9.37
CA ASN A 168 1.08 6.40 8.81
C ASN A 168 1.44 6.81 7.37
N VAL A 169 2.72 7.06 7.12
CA VAL A 169 3.26 7.45 5.81
C VAL A 169 2.91 6.42 4.74
N TYR A 170 2.75 5.14 5.12
CA TYR A 170 2.43 4.03 4.22
C TYR A 170 0.95 3.93 3.83
N THR A 171 0.04 4.72 4.44
CA THR A 171 -1.42 4.60 4.21
C THR A 171 -2.10 5.96 4.03
N GLN A 172 -1.50 6.83 3.21
CA GLN A 172 -2.02 8.19 2.95
C GLN A 172 -3.07 8.20 1.83
N HIS A 173 -2.83 7.44 0.76
CA HIS A 173 -3.65 7.42 -0.44
C HIS A 173 -5.04 6.83 -0.16
N LYS A 174 -6.07 7.52 -0.67
CA LYS A 174 -7.45 7.02 -0.72
C LYS A 174 -7.87 6.94 -2.18
N SER A 175 -8.44 5.80 -2.58
CA SER A 175 -8.88 5.59 -3.94
C SER A 175 -10.05 6.51 -4.33
N LEU A 176 -10.21 6.76 -5.63
CA LEU A 176 -11.38 7.47 -6.16
C LEU A 176 -12.69 6.80 -5.71
N LEU A 177 -12.74 5.47 -5.70
CA LEU A 177 -13.90 4.71 -5.25
C LEU A 177 -14.30 5.05 -3.81
N TRP A 178 -13.32 5.21 -2.91
CA TRP A 178 -13.60 5.62 -1.54
C TRP A 178 -14.33 6.97 -1.49
N PHE A 179 -13.86 7.95 -2.27
CA PHE A 179 -14.51 9.26 -2.37
C PHE A 179 -15.89 9.18 -3.01
N THR A 180 -16.05 8.40 -4.07
CA THR A 180 -17.34 8.19 -4.73
C THR A 180 -18.36 7.58 -3.78
N VAL A 181 -17.98 6.53 -3.04
CA VAL A 181 -18.83 5.88 -2.04
C VAL A 181 -19.15 6.84 -0.89
N GLU A 182 -18.17 7.61 -0.41
CA GLU A 182 -18.40 8.60 0.64
C GLU A 182 -19.38 9.70 0.19
N SER A 183 -19.22 10.21 -1.03
CA SER A 183 -20.15 11.18 -1.62
C SER A 183 -21.54 10.60 -1.85
N LEU A 184 -21.64 9.34 -2.25
CA LEU A 184 -22.91 8.63 -2.42
C LEU A 184 -23.65 8.49 -1.10
N ILE A 185 -22.98 7.99 -0.05
CA ILE A 185 -23.55 7.83 1.29
C ILE A 185 -24.02 9.18 1.86
N LYS A 186 -23.29 10.27 1.57
CA LYS A 186 -23.65 11.63 2.01
C LYS A 186 -24.70 12.32 1.14
N GLY A 187 -25.18 11.68 0.07
CA GLY A 187 -26.12 12.30 -0.88
C GLY A 187 -25.52 13.50 -1.65
N ALA A 188 -24.20 13.61 -1.70
CA ALA A 188 -23.46 14.72 -2.32
C ALA A 188 -22.75 14.30 -3.62
N LEU A 189 -23.12 13.15 -4.19
CA LEU A 189 -22.53 12.66 -5.42
C LEU A 189 -22.97 13.56 -6.58
N LYS A 190 -22.00 14.29 -7.15
CA LYS A 190 -22.23 15.10 -8.34
C LYS A 190 -22.40 14.14 -9.53
N VAL A 191 -23.63 14.00 -10.01
CA VAL A 191 -23.89 13.36 -11.29
C VAL A 191 -23.50 14.38 -12.37
N PRO A 192 -22.61 14.06 -13.33
CA PRO A 192 -22.46 14.89 -14.51
C PRO A 192 -23.84 14.91 -15.19
N ILE A 193 -24.41 16.11 -15.36
CA ILE A 193 -25.64 16.30 -16.13
C ILE A 193 -25.30 15.94 -17.58
N LEU A 194 -25.45 14.66 -17.92
CA LEU A 194 -25.56 14.17 -19.28
C LEU A 194 -27.08 14.01 -19.50
N PHE A 195 -27.61 14.69 -20.52
CA PHE A 195 -29.04 14.88 -20.86
C PHE A 195 -29.73 16.10 -20.22
N MET A 196 -29.41 17.29 -20.76
CA MET A 196 -30.40 18.16 -21.40
C MET A 196 -29.84 18.61 -22.75
#